data_AF-A0A7X7XZC2-F1
#
_entry.id   AF-A0A7X7XZC2-F1
#
_cell.length_a   1.000
_cell.length_b   1.000
_cell.length_c   1.000
_cell.angle_alpha   90.00
_cell.angle_beta   90.00
_cell.angle_gamma   90.00
#
_symmetry.space_group_name_H-M   'P 1'
#
loop_
_entity.id
_entity.type
_entity.pdbx_description
1 polymer ?
#
loop_
_entity_poly.entity_id
_entity_poly.type
_entity_poly.pdbx_seq_one_letter_code
_entity_poly.pdbx_strand_id
1 'polypeptide(L)' 'MDYIIMVKENKLNDIKQNLNIKWQSQKQKNLLHIESDLSMSDVLKIDGIISCQVGRAGKFLSQ' A
#
# COMPACT_ATOMS: atom_id res chain seq x y z
N MET A 1 -8.39 8.37 -0.69
CA MET A 1 -8.73 7.11 -1.39
C MET A 1 -7.98 5.94 -0.75
N ASP A 2 -8.56 4.74 -0.79
CA ASP A 2 -7.97 3.50 -0.29
C ASP A 2 -7.17 2.79 -1.39
N TYR A 3 -5.90 2.48 -1.11
CA TYR A 3 -5.01 1.78 -2.04
C TYR A 3 -4.37 0.56 -1.39
N ILE A 4 -4.28 -0.53 -2.15
CA ILE A 4 -3.41 -1.66 -1.84
C ILE A 4 -2.14 -1.48 -2.66
N ILE A 5 -1.02 -1.34 -1.96
CA ILE A 5 0.29 -1.15 -2.57
C ILE A 5 1.20 -2.32 -2.24
N MET A 6 2.07 -2.66 -3.17
CA MET A 6 3.20 -3.55 -2.94
C MET A 6 4.48 -2.72 -2.92
N VAL A 7 5.31 -2.91 -1.90
CA VAL A 7 6.49 -2.09 -1.64
C VAL A 7 7.75 -2.94 -1.67
N LYS A 8 8.86 -2.40 -2.18
CA LYS A 8 10.18 -3.04 -2.09
C LYS A 8 10.57 -3.19 -0.61
N GLU A 9 11.06 -4.36 -0.22
CA GLU A 9 11.35 -4.66 1.19
C GLU A 9 12.34 -3.68 1.83
N ASN A 10 13.36 -3.26 1.08
CA ASN A 10 14.34 -2.27 1.52
C ASN A 10 13.78 -0.85 1.71
N LYS A 11 12.59 -0.56 1.19
CA LYS A 11 11.88 0.73 1.28
C LYS A 11 10.65 0.68 2.17
N LEU A 12 10.36 -0.48 2.77
CA LEU A 12 9.17 -0.70 3.59
C LEU A 12 9.11 0.27 4.78
N ASN A 13 10.22 0.47 5.47
CA ASN A 13 10.28 1.37 6.62
C ASN A 13 10.07 2.83 6.23
N ASP A 14 10.64 3.27 5.10
CA ASP A 14 10.45 4.62 4.58
C ASP A 14 8.97 4.86 4.24
N ILE A 15 8.33 3.92 3.53
CA ILE A 15 6.91 4.01 3.19
C ILE A 15 6.03 4.01 4.44
N LYS A 16 6.38 3.21 5.46
CA LYS A 16 5.67 3.16 6.74
C LYS A 16 5.66 4.48 7.51
N GLN A 17 6.71 5.28 7.34
CA GLN A 17 6.80 6.59 7.98
C GLN A 17 6.13 7.70 7.16
N ASN A 18 6.11 7.55 5.82
CA ASN A 18 5.60 8.60 4.92
C ASN A 18 4.13 8.43 4.52
N LEU A 19 3.57 7.21 4.60
CA LEU A 19 2.19 6.93 4.19
C LEU A 19 1.35 6.44 5.36
N ASN A 20 0.07 6.79 5.32
CA ASN A 20 -0.90 6.37 6.33
C ASN A 20 -1.33 4.93 6.10
N ILE A 21 -0.64 3.98 6.73
CA ILE A 21 -0.93 2.55 6.61
C ILE A 21 -2.08 2.17 7.54
N LYS A 22 -3.14 1.65 6.93
CA LYS A 22 -4.30 1.10 7.64
C LYS A 22 -4.13 -0.38 7.96
N TRP A 23 -3.42 -1.11 7.11
CA TRP A 23 -3.22 -2.55 7.28
C TRP A 23 -1.96 -3.04 6.57
N GLN A 24 -1.36 -4.11 7.09
CA GLN A 24 -0.22 -4.81 6.49
C GLN A 24 -0.53 -6.31 6.47
N SER A 25 -0.23 -6.98 5.36
CA SER A 25 -0.45 -8.42 5.24
C SER A 25 0.48 -9.21 6.16
N GLN A 26 -0.12 -10.16 6.89
CA GLN A 26 0.61 -11.11 7.74
C GLN A 26 1.37 -12.16 6.91
N LYS A 27 0.89 -12.49 5.71
CA LYS A 27 1.54 -13.45 4.79
C LYS A 27 2.60 -12.79 3.91
N GLN A 28 2.40 -11.52 3.53
CA GLN A 28 3.31 -10.76 2.67
C GLN A 28 3.61 -9.39 3.29
N LYS A 29 4.73 -9.26 4.01
CA LYS A 29 5.05 -8.05 4.78
C LYS A 29 5.10 -6.78 3.92
N ASN A 30 5.40 -6.92 2.65
CA ASN A 30 5.50 -5.89 1.62
C ASN A 30 4.16 -5.48 0.98
N LEU A 31 3.06 -6.15 1.32
CA LEU A 31 1.72 -5.78 0.88
C LEU A 31 1.04 -4.91 1.95
N LEU A 32 0.75 -3.66 1.61
CA LEU A 32 0.22 -2.66 2.53
C LEU A 32 -1.09 -2.08 1.98
N HIS A 33 -2.02 -1.81 2.87
CA HIS A 33 -3.18 -0.99 2.60
C HIS A 33 -2.93 0.40 3.16
N ILE A 34 -2.98 1.40 2.29
CA ILE A 34 -2.79 2.80 2.64
C ILE A 34 -4.04 3.59 2.34
N GLU A 35 -4.24 4.66 3.11
CA GLU A 35 -5.18 5.71 2.79
C GLU A 35 -4.37 6.93 2.35
N SER A 36 -4.66 7.48 1.18
CA SER A 36 -3.96 8.63 0.64
C SER A 36 -4.90 9.54 -0.14
N ASP A 37 -4.71 10.85 -0.02
CA ASP A 37 -5.40 11.85 -0.83
C ASP A 37 -4.79 11.99 -2.23
N LEU A 38 -3.63 11.35 -2.45
CA LEU A 38 -2.97 11.32 -3.75
C LEU A 38 -3.74 10.47 -4.76
N SER A 39 -3.60 10.83 -6.03
CA SER A 39 -4.07 10.01 -7.14
C SER A 39 -3.26 8.72 -7.24
N MET A 40 -3.82 7.68 -7.88
CA MET A 40 -3.12 6.41 -8.10
C MET A 40 -1.78 6.61 -8.84
N SER A 41 -1.75 7.52 -9.81
CA SER A 41 -0.55 7.84 -10.58
C SER A 41 0.54 8.48 -9.72
N ASP A 42 0.16 9.28 -8.71
CA ASP A 42 1.13 9.90 -7.81
C ASP A 42 1.62 8.93 -6.75
N VAL A 43 0.76 8.03 -6.26
CA VAL A 43 1.17 6.92 -5.39
C VAL A 43 2.18 6.03 -6.12
N LEU A 44 1.94 5.68 -7.39
CA LEU A 44 2.88 4.87 -8.18
C LEU A 44 4.24 5.53 -8.41
N LYS A 45 4.35 6.86 -8.30
CA LYS A 45 5.62 7.58 -8.42
C LYS A 45 6.43 7.58 -7.13
N ILE A 46 5.86 7.16 -6.00
CA ILE A 46 6.57 7.11 -4.73
C ILE A 46 7.68 6.06 -4.82
N ASP A 47 8.91 6.48 -4.53
CA ASP A 47 10.06 5.59 -4.54
C ASP A 47 9.86 4.40 -3.59
N GLY A 48 10.01 3.20 -4.15
CA GLY A 48 9.80 1.95 -3.41
C GLY A 48 8.45 1.29 -3.66
N ILE A 49 7.47 1.95 -4.28
CA ILE A 49 6.21 1.30 -4.67
C ILE A 49 6.41 0.51 -5.97
N ILE A 50 6.06 -0.78 -5.94
CA ILE A 50 6.15 -1.73 -7.07
C ILE A 50 4.83 -1.76 -7.82
N SER A 51 3.72 -1.78 -7.08
CA SER A 51 2.38 -1.79 -7.65
C SER A 51 1.42 -1.06 -6.73
N CYS A 52 0.35 -0.53 -7.30
CA CYS A 52 -0.71 0.17 -6.60
C CYS A 52 -2.05 -0.19 -7.26
N GLN A 53 -3.02 -0.59 -6.45
CA GLN A 53 -4.37 -0.89 -6.89
C GLN A 53 -5.38 -0.18 -5.98
N VAL A 54 -6.43 0.39 -6.58
CA VAL A 54 -7.54 0.94 -5.80
C VAL A 54 -8.30 -0.22 -5.17
N GLY A 55 -8.47 -0.19 -3.85
CA GLY A 55 -9.16 -1.27 -3.16
C GLY A 55 -9.13 -1.14 -1.65
N ARG A 56 -10.17 -1.65 -0.99
CA ARG A 56 -10.27 -1.73 0.47
C ARG A 56 -9.83 -3.10 0.93
N ALA A 57 -9.03 -3.16 1.99
CA ALA A 57 -8.54 -4.40 2.62
C ALA A 57 -9.62 -5.34 3.20
N GLY A 58 -10.91 -5.07 3.00
CA GLY A 58 -12.03 -5.91 3.46
C GLY A 58 -12.70 -6.75 2.37
N LYS A 59 -12.50 -6.47 1.07
CA LYS A 59 -13.16 -7.21 -0.02
C LYS A 59 -12.49 -8.55 -0.39
N PHE A 60 -11.31 -8.84 0.16
CA PHE A 60 -10.55 -10.08 -0.09
C PHE A 60 -10.82 -11.18 0.95
N LEU A 61 -11.61 -10.93 2.01
CA LEU A 61 -11.88 -11.88 3.09
C LEU A 61 -13.27 -12.54 3.00
N SER A 62 -13.96 -12.40 1.88
CA SER A 62 -15.29 -12.98 1.68
C SER A 62 -15.39 -13.70 0.33
N GLN A 63 -14.58 -14.75 0.14
CA GLN A 63 -14.86 -15.87 -0.76
C GLN A 63 -14.27 -17.15 -0.17
#